data_AF-A0A9P5YDT4-F1
#
_entry.id   AF-A0A9P5YDT4-F1
#
_cell.length_a   1.000
_cell.length_b   1.000
_cell.length_c   1.000
_cell.angle_alpha   90.00
_cell.angle_beta   90.00
_cell.angle_gamma   90.00
#
_symmetry.space_group_name_H-M   'P 1'
#
loop_
_entity.id
_entity.type
_entity.pdbx_description
1 polymer ?
#
loop_
_entity_poly.entity_id
_entity_poly.type
_entity_poly.pdbx_seq_one_letter_code
_entity_poly.pdbx_strand_id
1 'polypeptide(L)'
;MDTHSVHPYMVSGFVGYPIIGRLFDVSQGKTWLTYDSWFKAYGDMVYFKELGQGFLILGSVERTKDLLEKRAANYSDRPGLPMIIELMEWDIAFSLLPYGQWWRRHRRAFHEHFRAGVSYKYQPTQLREARTFLRRLFRTPEKFGYHIRDSFSAMIMDVTYGIKISETDDPYISTAEEAVNGISQAAIPGQFIVDFLPILNYVPSWMPGASFRRKAKYWKSLNVEMMERPFEHVKQPLTVSSVQFLFLAMAMHPDVQRKAQAELDMVVGPNRLPNFNDRDSLPYITSNINAIVKETMRWQLVAPLAMGHMSTRDDEYDGYLIPKGTLVLGNNWTILHNHEVYPLPDEYKPERWLKYGTLNTNIPNPDIAAFEFGCRVCPGRHFSDDSLYAMASSILSVYNISPPVDKSGNQIHLKPESTSGLLSYARFH
;
A
#
# COMPACT_ATOMS: atom_id res chain seq x y z
N MET A 1 26.13 24.07 41.28
CA MET A 1 25.89 24.42 39.86
C MET A 1 26.28 23.19 39.06
N ASP A 2 25.34 22.24 38.94
CA ASP A 2 25.54 21.02 38.16
C ASP A 2 24.67 21.11 36.90
N THR A 3 25.29 21.50 35.79
CA THR A 3 24.66 21.55 34.47
C THR A 3 25.17 20.40 33.63
N HIS A 4 24.68 19.20 33.92
CA HIS A 4 24.66 18.09 32.97
C HIS A 4 23.27 17.46 32.99
N SER A 5 22.27 18.23 32.51
CA SER A 5 20.98 17.68 32.11
C SER A 5 21.17 16.89 30.82
N VAL A 6 21.52 15.61 30.95
CA VAL A 6 21.50 14.66 29.86
C VAL A 6 20.05 14.52 29.39
N HIS A 7 19.74 15.05 28.22
CA HIS A 7 18.43 14.85 27.59
C HIS A 7 18.23 13.34 27.33
N PRO A 8 17.11 12.73 27.75
CA PRO A 8 16.84 11.32 27.53
C PRO A 8 16.32 11.13 26.11
N TYR A 9 17.21 11.08 25.12
CA TYR A 9 16.84 10.64 23.77
C TYR A 9 17.12 9.14 23.61
N MET A 10 16.13 8.47 23.02
CA MET A 10 16.04 7.04 22.70
C MET A 10 17.32 6.42 22.12
N VAL A 11 17.55 5.17 22.54
CA VAL A 11 18.63 4.23 22.17
C VAL A 11 20.05 4.76 22.43
N SER A 12 20.63 4.33 23.56
CA SER A 12 22.08 4.41 23.80
C SER A 12 22.83 3.79 22.61
N GLY A 13 23.59 4.60 21.88
CA GLY A 13 24.43 4.16 20.75
C GLY A 13 24.00 4.64 19.35
N PHE A 14 22.83 5.26 19.20
CA PHE A 14 22.30 5.68 17.89
C PHE A 14 22.64 7.15 17.56
N VAL A 15 23.94 7.49 17.57
CA VAL A 15 24.42 8.86 17.28
C VAL A 15 24.64 9.05 15.78
N GLY A 16 24.07 10.13 15.21
CA GLY A 16 24.25 10.55 13.81
C GLY A 16 25.18 11.75 13.65
N TYR A 17 25.55 12.08 12.40
CA TYR A 17 26.42 13.22 12.11
C TYR A 17 25.74 14.56 12.44
N PRO A 18 26.49 15.61 12.84
CA PRO A 18 25.94 16.94 13.06
C PRO A 18 25.20 17.47 11.83
N ILE A 19 24.03 18.09 12.01
CA ILE A 19 23.19 18.74 10.97
C ILE A 19 22.50 17.76 10.02
N ILE A 20 23.24 16.81 9.44
CA ILE A 20 22.75 15.87 8.42
C ILE A 20 22.25 14.54 8.99
N GLY A 21 22.45 14.25 10.28
CA GLY A 21 22.01 12.99 10.88
C GLY A 21 22.69 11.77 10.26
N ARG A 22 21.94 10.70 10.00
CA ARG A 22 22.42 9.48 9.32
C ARG A 22 21.88 9.35 7.90
N LEU A 23 21.66 10.49 7.22
CA LEU A 23 21.15 10.57 5.85
C LEU A 23 21.92 9.66 4.85
N PHE A 24 23.21 9.37 5.12
CA PHE A 24 24.05 8.50 4.30
C PHE A 24 23.98 7.01 4.67
N ASP A 25 23.50 6.66 5.87
CA ASP A 25 23.32 5.27 6.31
C ASP A 25 21.98 4.70 5.83
N VAL A 26 20.99 5.56 5.59
CA VAL A 26 19.74 5.21 4.95
C VAL A 26 20.01 4.96 3.46
N SER A 27 20.22 3.70 3.09
CA SER A 27 20.51 3.31 1.71
C SER A 27 19.47 3.91 0.74
N GLN A 28 19.93 4.52 -0.35
CA GLN A 28 19.06 4.90 -1.46
C GLN A 28 18.58 3.62 -2.16
N GLY A 29 17.44 3.09 -1.70
CA GLY A 29 16.92 1.79 -2.10
C GLY A 29 15.75 1.35 -1.21
N LYS A 30 15.74 0.08 -0.79
CA LYS A 30 14.73 -0.48 0.12
C LYS A 30 14.99 -0.07 1.57
N THR A 31 14.69 1.18 1.92
CA THR A 31 14.97 1.78 3.24
C THR A 31 14.42 0.98 4.43
N TRP A 32 13.32 0.25 4.24
CA TRP A 32 12.77 -0.65 5.26
C TRP A 32 13.72 -1.81 5.64
N LEU A 33 14.59 -2.28 4.74
CA LEU A 33 15.62 -3.28 5.07
C LEU A 33 16.72 -2.70 5.97
N THR A 34 17.05 -1.42 5.77
CA THR A 34 17.97 -0.70 6.65
C THR A 34 17.36 -0.58 8.05
N TYR A 35 16.09 -0.19 8.15
CA TYR A 35 15.40 -0.11 9.44
C TYR A 35 15.26 -1.48 10.12
N ASP A 36 15.01 -2.55 9.35
CA ASP A 36 15.01 -3.93 9.88
C ASP A 36 16.37 -4.31 10.47
N SER A 37 17.47 -3.96 9.79
CA SER A 37 18.82 -4.16 10.33
C SER A 37 19.06 -3.37 11.63
N TRP A 38 18.47 -2.19 11.74
CA TRP A 38 18.54 -1.38 12.96
C TRP A 38 17.70 -1.96 14.07
N PHE A 39 16.52 -2.51 13.78
CA PHE A 39 15.71 -3.17 14.79
C PHE A 39 16.41 -4.38 15.41
N LYS A 40 17.13 -5.14 14.57
CA LYS A 40 17.98 -6.27 15.01
C LYS A 40 19.14 -5.82 15.91
N ALA A 41 19.66 -4.62 15.71
CA ALA A 41 20.82 -4.11 16.44
C ALA A 41 20.46 -3.30 17.69
N TYR A 42 19.31 -2.61 17.68
CA TYR A 42 18.99 -1.54 18.63
C TYR A 42 17.64 -1.71 19.34
N GLY A 43 16.87 -2.75 18.99
CA GLY A 43 15.55 -3.04 19.56
C GLY A 43 14.40 -2.67 18.63
N ASP A 44 13.17 -2.99 19.01
CA ASP A 44 11.97 -2.88 18.16
C ASP A 44 11.42 -1.45 17.97
N MET A 45 12.21 -0.43 18.31
CA MET A 45 11.88 0.99 18.15
C MET A 45 13.16 1.80 17.99
N VAL A 46 13.22 2.65 16.96
CA VAL A 46 14.40 3.48 16.66
C VAL A 46 13.96 4.91 16.43
N TYR A 47 14.67 5.84 17.06
CA TYR A 47 14.50 7.27 16.84
C TYR A 47 15.79 7.89 16.30
N PHE A 48 15.66 8.76 15.33
CA PHE A 48 16.78 9.53 14.80
C PHE A 48 16.34 10.91 14.33
N LYS A 49 17.31 11.82 14.18
CA LYS A 49 17.09 13.16 13.63
C LYS A 49 17.82 13.31 12.30
N GLU A 50 17.14 13.83 11.30
CA GLU A 50 17.70 14.22 10.00
C GLU A 50 17.26 15.64 9.67
N LEU A 51 18.22 16.52 9.35
CA LEU A 51 17.96 17.93 9.02
C LEU A 51 17.06 18.66 10.04
N GLY A 52 17.15 18.28 11.32
CA GLY A 52 16.33 18.83 12.40
C GLY A 52 14.96 18.18 12.59
N GLN A 53 14.51 17.34 11.66
CA GLN A 53 13.28 16.55 11.77
C GLN A 53 13.52 15.26 12.56
N GLY A 54 12.67 14.98 13.54
CA GLY A 54 12.67 13.71 14.27
C GLY A 54 11.87 12.63 13.54
N PHE A 55 12.43 11.43 13.47
CA PHE A 55 11.83 10.23 12.90
C PHE A 55 11.74 9.16 13.99
N LEU A 56 10.55 8.61 14.21
CA LEU A 56 10.31 7.48 15.10
C LEU A 56 9.81 6.30 14.26
N ILE A 57 10.59 5.21 14.22
CA ILE A 57 10.26 4.00 13.46
C ILE A 57 9.88 2.90 14.45
N LEU A 58 8.71 2.29 14.25
CA LEU A 58 8.16 1.23 15.10
C LEU A 58 8.31 -0.13 14.41
N GLY A 59 8.90 -1.09 15.12
CA GLY A 59 9.22 -2.44 14.63
C GLY A 59 8.31 -3.55 15.17
N SER A 60 7.39 -3.25 16.09
CA SER A 60 6.49 -4.25 16.69
C SER A 60 5.01 -3.88 16.61
N VAL A 61 4.15 -4.91 16.61
CA VAL A 61 2.69 -4.77 16.59
C VAL A 61 2.19 -4.07 17.85
N GLU A 62 2.75 -4.43 19.01
CA GLU A 62 2.35 -3.88 20.31
C GLU A 62 2.56 -2.36 20.34
N ARG A 63 3.77 -1.89 20.06
CA ARG A 63 4.09 -0.45 20.01
C ARG A 63 3.25 0.30 18.98
N THR A 64 3.01 -0.33 17.83
CA THR A 64 2.20 0.26 16.77
C THR A 64 0.74 0.43 17.21
N LYS A 65 0.14 -0.58 17.85
CA LYS A 65 -1.22 -0.48 18.39
C LYS A 65 -1.32 0.54 19.51
N ASP A 66 -0.33 0.58 20.39
CA ASP A 66 -0.32 1.49 21.52
C ASP A 66 -0.25 2.96 21.08
N LEU A 67 0.58 3.28 20.09
CA LEU A 67 0.70 4.63 19.57
C LEU A 67 -0.41 4.98 18.57
N LEU A 68 -0.63 4.15 17.54
CA LEU A 68 -1.50 4.52 16.42
C LEU A 68 -2.99 4.18 16.63
N GLU A 69 -3.32 3.27 17.55
CA GLU A 69 -4.71 2.94 17.89
C GLU A 69 -5.12 3.50 19.25
N LYS A 70 -4.48 3.04 20.35
CA LYS A 70 -4.88 3.43 21.71
C LYS A 70 -4.69 4.93 21.94
N ARG A 71 -3.66 5.52 21.32
CA ARG A 71 -3.35 6.96 21.39
C ARG A 71 -3.66 7.71 20.09
N ALA A 72 -4.55 7.19 19.25
CA ALA A 72 -4.86 7.76 17.93
C ALA A 72 -5.19 9.27 17.96
N ALA A 73 -5.78 9.79 19.03
CA ALA A 73 -6.07 11.22 19.17
C ALA A 73 -4.84 12.11 19.05
N ASN A 74 -3.65 11.60 19.41
CA ASN A 74 -2.40 12.33 19.28
C ASN A 74 -1.67 12.02 17.96
N TYR A 75 -1.72 10.76 17.50
CA TYR A 75 -0.91 10.26 16.38
C TYR A 75 -1.67 10.14 15.06
N SER A 76 -2.80 10.83 14.86
CA SER A 76 -3.59 10.74 13.62
C SER A 76 -3.37 11.89 12.62
N ASP A 77 -2.46 12.82 12.90
CA ASP A 77 -2.18 13.95 12.01
C ASP A 77 -1.33 13.52 10.80
N ARG A 78 -0.99 14.43 9.89
CA ARG A 78 -0.11 14.19 8.73
C ARG A 78 0.97 15.27 8.67
N PRO A 79 2.23 14.96 8.29
CA PRO A 79 3.27 15.98 8.15
C PRO A 79 2.88 16.99 7.09
N GLY A 80 3.31 18.24 7.25
CA GLY A 80 3.29 19.20 6.15
C GLY A 80 4.23 18.67 5.07
N LEU A 81 3.70 18.37 3.88
CA LEU A 81 4.48 17.96 2.71
C LEU A 81 4.43 19.09 1.68
N PRO A 82 5.21 20.19 1.84
CA PRO A 82 5.21 21.34 0.93
C PRO A 82 5.27 20.95 -0.55
N MET A 83 6.11 19.98 -0.92
CA MET A 83 6.22 19.53 -2.31
C MET A 83 4.89 18.93 -2.81
N ILE A 84 4.26 18.06 -2.02
CA ILE A 84 3.07 17.31 -2.42
C ILE A 84 1.79 18.13 -2.26
N ILE A 85 1.59 18.75 -1.10
CA ILE A 85 0.35 19.45 -0.75
C ILE A 85 0.33 20.84 -1.37
N GLU A 86 1.40 21.63 -1.22
CA GLU A 86 1.39 23.04 -1.63
C GLU A 86 1.81 23.23 -3.09
N LEU A 87 2.87 22.55 -3.54
CA LEU A 87 3.39 22.75 -4.90
C LEU A 87 2.72 21.87 -5.96
N MET A 88 2.35 20.64 -5.59
CA MET A 88 1.67 19.69 -6.47
C MET A 88 0.14 19.70 -6.31
N GLU A 89 -0.40 20.40 -5.31
CA GLU A 89 -1.85 20.54 -5.03
C GLU A 89 -2.60 19.21 -4.80
N TRP A 90 -2.05 18.38 -3.91
CA TRP A 90 -2.67 17.12 -3.49
C TRP A 90 -3.60 17.22 -2.26
N ASP A 91 -3.99 18.43 -1.85
CA ASP A 91 -4.93 18.70 -0.75
C ASP A 91 -6.34 18.11 -0.98
N ILE A 92 -6.65 17.72 -2.22
CA ILE A 92 -7.79 16.91 -2.64
C ILE A 92 -7.84 15.50 -2.04
N ALA A 93 -6.68 14.90 -1.73
CA ALA A 93 -6.61 13.54 -1.20
C ALA A 93 -6.64 13.59 0.33
N PHE A 94 -7.80 13.26 0.91
CA PHE A 94 -7.95 13.32 2.37
C PHE A 94 -7.05 12.35 3.14
N SER A 95 -6.42 11.38 2.47
CA SER A 95 -5.36 10.54 3.04
C SER A 95 -4.10 11.34 3.43
N LEU A 96 -3.84 12.47 2.76
CA LEU A 96 -2.69 13.35 2.99
C LEU A 96 -3.03 14.56 3.87
N LEU A 97 -4.32 14.82 4.10
CA LEU A 97 -4.76 15.97 4.89
C LEU A 97 -4.46 15.84 6.39
N PRO A 98 -4.01 16.94 7.04
CA PRO A 98 -3.90 17.04 8.48
C PRO A 98 -5.22 16.70 9.20
N TYR A 99 -5.11 16.19 10.43
CA TYR A 99 -6.27 15.81 11.23
C TYR A 99 -7.03 17.05 11.68
N GLY A 100 -8.30 17.15 11.28
CA GLY A 100 -9.13 18.32 11.56
C GLY A 100 -10.57 18.13 11.10
N GLN A 101 -11.38 19.18 11.22
CA GLN A 101 -12.79 19.15 10.79
C GLN A 101 -12.92 18.84 9.29
N TRP A 102 -12.03 19.40 8.46
CA TRP A 102 -12.02 19.16 7.02
C TRP A 102 -11.78 17.70 6.68
N TRP A 103 -10.78 17.07 7.30
CA TRP A 103 -10.53 15.64 7.17
C TRP A 103 -11.71 14.79 7.64
N ARG A 104 -12.28 15.08 8.83
CA ARG A 104 -13.43 14.32 9.38
C ARG A 104 -14.64 14.34 8.44
N ARG A 105 -14.88 15.48 7.78
CA ARG A 105 -15.96 15.63 6.80
C ARG A 105 -15.74 14.72 5.58
N HIS A 106 -14.55 14.75 4.98
CA HIS A 106 -14.20 13.87 3.85
C HIS A 106 -14.30 12.39 4.23
N ARG A 107 -13.75 12.05 5.41
CA ARG A 107 -13.78 10.69 5.92
C ARG A 107 -15.21 10.18 6.11
N ARG A 108 -16.11 10.99 6.66
CA ARG A 108 -17.52 10.63 6.87
C ARG A 108 -18.23 10.36 5.54
N ALA A 109 -18.11 11.28 4.59
CA ALA A 109 -18.73 11.14 3.26
C ALA A 109 -18.24 9.89 2.52
N PHE A 110 -16.93 9.62 2.57
CA PHE A 110 -16.38 8.40 1.98
C PHE A 110 -16.90 7.14 2.69
N HIS A 111 -16.91 7.13 4.03
CA HIS A 111 -17.31 5.95 4.80
C HIS A 111 -18.79 5.55 4.59
N GLU A 112 -19.68 6.51 4.30
CA GLU A 112 -21.09 6.22 3.96
C GLU A 112 -21.23 5.29 2.75
N HIS A 113 -20.30 5.36 1.79
CA HIS A 113 -20.34 4.62 0.54
C HIS A 113 -19.51 3.32 0.58
N PHE A 114 -18.45 3.27 1.39
CA PHE A 114 -17.49 2.16 1.37
C PHE A 114 -17.40 1.34 2.67
N ARG A 115 -18.29 1.57 3.64
CA ARG A 115 -18.39 0.69 4.83
C ARG A 115 -18.85 -0.72 4.46
N ALA A 116 -18.44 -1.72 5.25
CA ALA A 116 -18.75 -3.13 5.01
C ALA A 116 -20.23 -3.41 4.71
N GLY A 117 -21.15 -2.79 5.45
CA GLY A 117 -22.59 -2.99 5.29
C GLY A 117 -23.20 -2.50 3.96
N VAL A 118 -22.42 -1.85 3.09
CA VAL A 118 -22.88 -1.40 1.76
C VAL A 118 -21.96 -1.81 0.61
N SER A 119 -20.83 -2.48 0.88
CA SER A 119 -19.86 -2.87 -0.15
C SER A 119 -20.45 -3.85 -1.18
N TYR A 120 -21.43 -4.66 -0.76
CA TYR A 120 -22.14 -5.62 -1.61
C TYR A 120 -22.74 -4.99 -2.87
N LYS A 121 -23.05 -3.68 -2.86
CA LYS A 121 -23.59 -2.95 -4.01
C LYS A 121 -22.63 -2.93 -5.21
N TYR A 122 -21.33 -3.08 -4.96
CA TYR A 122 -20.30 -3.01 -6.00
C TYR A 122 -19.90 -4.40 -6.53
N GLN A 123 -20.34 -5.47 -5.88
CA GLN A 123 -20.02 -6.85 -6.25
C GLN A 123 -20.36 -7.22 -7.71
N PRO A 124 -21.51 -6.81 -8.28
CA PRO A 124 -21.80 -7.07 -9.69
C PRO A 124 -20.78 -6.45 -10.65
N THR A 125 -20.31 -5.24 -10.34
CA THR A 125 -19.28 -4.54 -11.12
C THR A 125 -17.91 -5.22 -10.96
N GLN A 126 -17.52 -5.56 -9.73
CA GLN A 126 -16.28 -6.29 -9.46
C GLN A 126 -16.22 -7.62 -10.23
N LEU A 127 -17.30 -8.41 -10.24
CA LEU A 127 -17.37 -9.67 -10.98
C LEU A 127 -17.33 -9.47 -12.49
N ARG A 128 -18.00 -8.45 -13.02
CA ARG A 128 -17.96 -8.14 -14.45
C ARG A 128 -16.55 -7.81 -14.90
N GLU A 129 -15.86 -6.92 -14.20
CA GLU A 129 -14.50 -6.50 -14.58
C GLU A 129 -13.48 -7.63 -14.39
N ALA A 130 -13.60 -8.43 -13.33
CA ALA A 130 -12.80 -9.64 -13.18
C ALA A 130 -12.96 -10.59 -14.38
N ARG A 131 -14.19 -10.79 -14.88
CA ARG A 131 -14.44 -11.66 -16.06
C ARG A 131 -13.93 -11.05 -17.36
N THR A 132 -14.02 -9.73 -17.51
CA THR A 132 -13.46 -9.02 -18.67
C THR A 132 -11.94 -9.13 -18.69
N PHE A 133 -11.30 -8.95 -17.53
CA PHE A 133 -9.87 -9.18 -17.35
C PHE A 133 -9.43 -10.55 -17.86
N LEU A 134 -10.16 -11.61 -17.47
CA LEU A 134 -9.85 -12.96 -17.95
C LEU A 134 -9.85 -13.05 -19.47
N ARG A 135 -10.94 -12.61 -20.12
CA ARG A 135 -11.05 -12.67 -21.59
C ARG A 135 -9.91 -11.91 -22.29
N ARG A 136 -9.48 -10.78 -21.74
CA ARG A 136 -8.36 -9.97 -22.27
C ARG A 136 -7.04 -10.70 -22.10
N LEU A 137 -6.81 -11.27 -20.92
CA LEU A 137 -5.62 -12.04 -20.61
C LEU A 137 -5.48 -13.28 -21.51
N PHE A 138 -6.57 -13.98 -21.79
CA PHE A 138 -6.56 -15.12 -22.72
C PHE A 138 -6.12 -14.74 -24.13
N ARG A 139 -6.55 -13.57 -24.61
CA ARG A 139 -6.27 -13.12 -25.99
C ARG A 139 -4.84 -12.59 -26.16
N THR A 140 -4.33 -11.88 -25.15
CA THR A 140 -3.03 -11.18 -25.22
C THR A 140 -2.28 -11.28 -23.89
N PRO A 141 -1.85 -12.48 -23.48
CA PRO A 141 -1.21 -12.72 -22.18
C PRO A 141 0.09 -11.92 -21.99
N GLU A 142 0.79 -11.60 -23.08
CA GLU A 142 2.00 -10.77 -23.08
C GLU A 142 1.78 -9.34 -22.57
N LYS A 143 0.53 -8.84 -22.62
CA LYS A 143 0.14 -7.53 -22.06
C LYS A 143 -0.40 -7.63 -20.63
N PHE A 144 0.02 -8.65 -19.89
CA PHE A 144 -0.46 -8.96 -18.55
C PHE A 144 -0.57 -7.76 -17.59
N GLY A 145 0.53 -7.02 -17.39
CA GLY A 145 0.56 -5.86 -16.49
C GLY A 145 -0.40 -4.74 -16.91
N TYR A 146 -0.57 -4.56 -18.23
CA TYR A 146 -1.54 -3.64 -18.81
C TYR A 146 -2.98 -4.06 -18.50
N HIS A 147 -3.31 -5.35 -18.67
CA HIS A 147 -4.66 -5.86 -18.42
C HIS A 147 -5.08 -5.73 -16.96
N ILE A 148 -4.17 -5.97 -16.00
CA ILE A 148 -4.48 -5.74 -14.58
C ILE A 148 -4.81 -4.27 -14.38
N ARG A 149 -3.91 -3.40 -14.86
CA ARG A 149 -4.06 -1.98 -14.67
C ARG A 149 -5.39 -1.50 -15.24
N ASP A 150 -5.66 -1.83 -16.49
CA ASP A 150 -6.89 -1.46 -17.20
C ASP A 150 -8.15 -2.00 -16.50
N SER A 151 -8.12 -3.21 -15.95
CA SER A 151 -9.31 -3.80 -15.29
C SER A 151 -9.65 -3.12 -13.97
N PHE A 152 -8.63 -2.79 -13.17
CA PHE A 152 -8.83 -1.97 -11.98
C PHE A 152 -9.24 -0.57 -12.34
N SER A 153 -8.47 0.03 -13.26
CA SER A 153 -8.69 1.32 -13.89
C SER A 153 -9.97 1.38 -14.72
N ALA A 154 -10.78 0.30 -14.85
CA ALA A 154 -12.15 0.28 -15.38
C ALA A 154 -13.21 0.06 -14.28
N MET A 155 -12.89 -0.75 -13.26
CA MET A 155 -13.77 -1.04 -12.13
C MET A 155 -14.10 0.17 -11.27
N ILE A 156 -13.13 0.99 -10.90
CA ILE A 156 -13.47 2.11 -10.01
C ILE A 156 -14.18 3.27 -10.75
N MET A 157 -14.14 3.38 -12.07
CA MET A 157 -14.68 4.46 -12.93
C MET A 157 -16.13 4.08 -13.04
N ASP A 158 -16.42 2.79 -13.17
CA ASP A 158 -17.76 2.28 -13.02
C ASP A 158 -18.30 2.54 -11.60
N VAL A 159 -17.53 2.30 -10.54
CA VAL A 159 -18.00 2.45 -9.15
C VAL A 159 -18.15 3.89 -8.67
N THR A 160 -17.13 4.74 -8.83
CA THR A 160 -17.11 6.11 -8.32
C THR A 160 -17.88 7.09 -9.19
N TYR A 161 -18.28 6.66 -10.39
CA TYR A 161 -18.67 7.58 -11.44
C TYR A 161 -19.69 6.97 -12.42
N GLY A 162 -19.57 5.70 -12.78
CA GLY A 162 -20.45 5.03 -13.75
C GLY A 162 -19.90 4.99 -15.18
N ILE A 163 -18.62 5.28 -15.42
CA ILE A 163 -18.04 5.09 -16.77
C ILE A 163 -17.65 3.64 -16.98
N LYS A 164 -18.05 3.10 -18.14
CA LYS A 164 -17.48 1.88 -18.70
C LYS A 164 -16.37 2.25 -19.68
N ILE A 165 -15.12 1.96 -19.32
CA ILE A 165 -13.98 2.18 -20.22
C ILE A 165 -14.05 1.20 -21.40
N SER A 166 -13.97 1.73 -22.63
CA SER A 166 -13.81 0.93 -23.84
C SER A 166 -12.34 0.79 -24.23
N GLU A 167 -12.02 -0.22 -25.03
CA GLU A 167 -10.68 -0.78 -25.23
C GLU A 167 -9.51 0.20 -25.47
N THR A 168 -8.36 -0.20 -24.88
CA THR A 168 -6.95 0.15 -25.15
C THR A 168 -6.57 1.59 -25.51
N ASP A 169 -5.69 2.17 -24.68
CA ASP A 169 -5.07 3.50 -24.83
C ASP A 169 -5.98 4.69 -24.42
N ASP A 170 -6.71 4.51 -23.32
CA ASP A 170 -7.54 5.57 -22.74
C ASP A 170 -6.67 6.63 -22.04
N PRO A 171 -6.75 7.91 -22.45
CA PRO A 171 -5.98 9.02 -21.85
C PRO A 171 -6.22 9.21 -20.34
N TYR A 172 -7.30 8.69 -19.75
CA TYR A 172 -7.48 8.75 -18.29
C TYR A 172 -6.47 7.87 -17.53
N ILE A 173 -6.09 6.73 -18.10
CA ILE A 173 -5.22 5.76 -17.44
C ILE A 173 -3.78 6.27 -17.44
N SER A 174 -3.29 6.76 -18.58
CA SER A 174 -1.91 7.26 -18.72
C SER A 174 -1.66 8.51 -17.85
N THR A 175 -2.59 9.47 -17.82
CA THR A 175 -2.48 10.65 -16.95
C THR A 175 -2.50 10.26 -15.46
N ALA A 176 -3.35 9.31 -15.06
CA ALA A 176 -3.38 8.82 -13.67
C ALA A 176 -2.09 8.08 -13.28
N GLU A 177 -1.54 7.27 -14.18
CA GLU A 177 -0.25 6.60 -13.95
C GLU A 177 0.87 7.61 -13.70
N GLU A 178 0.93 8.66 -14.52
CA GLU A 178 1.98 9.64 -14.44
C GLU A 178 1.85 10.53 -13.19
N ALA A 179 0.62 10.87 -12.80
CA ALA A 179 0.33 11.56 -11.54
C ALA A 179 0.74 10.72 -10.32
N VAL A 180 0.39 9.42 -10.29
CA VAL A 180 0.80 8.49 -9.22
C VAL A 180 2.32 8.29 -9.19
N ASN A 181 2.98 8.23 -10.36
CA ASN A 181 4.44 8.19 -10.45
C ASN A 181 5.08 9.48 -9.91
N GLY A 182 4.49 10.65 -10.19
CA GLY A 182 4.91 11.93 -9.66
C GLY A 182 4.86 11.97 -8.12
N ILE A 183 3.76 11.52 -7.52
CA ILE A 183 3.68 11.36 -6.05
C ILE A 183 4.72 10.35 -5.57
N SER A 184 4.84 9.20 -6.22
CA SER A 184 5.75 8.13 -5.79
C SER A 184 7.20 8.61 -5.72
N GLN A 185 7.59 9.54 -6.60
CA GLN A 185 8.89 10.20 -6.56
C GLN A 185 8.96 11.32 -5.52
N ALA A 186 7.90 12.12 -5.37
CA ALA A 186 7.83 13.22 -4.40
C ALA A 186 7.78 12.76 -2.95
N ALA A 187 7.19 11.59 -2.69
CA ALA A 187 7.00 11.03 -1.34
C ALA A 187 8.25 10.33 -0.79
N ILE A 188 9.33 10.23 -1.56
CA ILE A 188 10.60 9.68 -1.09
C ILE A 188 11.17 10.63 -0.02
N PRO A 189 11.31 10.19 1.25
CA PRO A 189 11.87 11.03 2.30
C PRO A 189 13.28 11.51 1.90
N GLY A 190 13.58 12.79 2.09
CA GLY A 190 14.88 13.36 1.74
C GLY A 190 15.03 13.80 0.28
N GLN A 191 14.10 13.45 -0.60
CA GLN A 191 14.23 13.70 -2.05
C GLN A 191 14.16 15.19 -2.41
N PHE A 192 13.35 15.97 -1.71
CA PHE A 192 13.16 17.38 -1.97
C PHE A 192 13.42 18.22 -0.71
N ILE A 193 14.42 19.10 -0.78
CA ILE A 193 14.83 19.95 0.34
C ILE A 193 13.69 20.89 0.79
N VAL A 194 12.75 21.23 -0.10
CA VAL A 194 11.59 22.07 0.22
C VAL A 194 10.69 21.47 1.30
N ASP A 195 10.69 20.15 1.47
CA ASP A 195 9.91 19.49 2.53
C ASP A 195 10.53 19.70 3.92
N PHE A 196 11.82 20.03 3.99
CA PHE A 196 12.54 20.33 5.24
C PHE A 196 12.68 21.83 5.49
N LEU A 197 12.69 22.64 4.42
CA LEU A 197 12.82 24.10 4.46
C LEU A 197 11.66 24.75 3.71
N PRO A 198 10.49 24.95 4.37
CA PRO A 198 9.30 25.51 3.72
C PRO A 198 9.52 26.89 3.09
N ILE A 199 10.50 27.67 3.55
CA ILE A 199 10.86 28.96 2.93
C ILE A 199 11.24 28.82 1.44
N LEU A 200 11.66 27.64 1.01
CA LEU A 200 11.96 27.37 -0.40
C LEU A 200 10.69 27.37 -1.28
N ASN A 201 9.48 27.36 -0.71
CA ASN A 201 8.21 27.58 -1.42
C ASN A 201 8.06 28.98 -2.02
N TYR A 202 9.01 29.89 -1.80
CA TYR A 202 9.01 31.22 -2.44
C TYR A 202 10.10 31.38 -3.51
N VAL A 203 10.96 30.37 -3.71
CA VAL A 203 12.05 30.42 -4.70
C VAL A 203 11.50 30.38 -6.13
N PRO A 204 11.83 31.33 -7.02
CA PRO A 204 11.37 31.33 -8.41
C PRO A 204 11.89 30.14 -9.23
N SER A 205 11.10 29.65 -10.19
CA SER A 205 11.44 28.48 -11.02
C SER A 205 12.64 28.65 -11.96
N TRP A 206 13.11 29.88 -12.16
CA TRP A 206 14.29 30.19 -12.98
C TRP A 206 15.60 30.13 -12.18
N MET A 207 15.53 30.13 -10.83
CA MET A 207 16.72 30.16 -9.98
C MET A 207 17.52 28.85 -10.08
N PRO A 208 18.88 28.90 -10.12
CA PRO A 208 19.70 27.70 -10.08
C PRO A 208 19.37 26.83 -8.85
N GLY A 209 19.22 25.51 -9.05
CA GLY A 209 18.78 24.59 -7.99
C GLY A 209 17.26 24.47 -7.80
N ALA A 210 16.45 25.35 -8.40
CA ALA A 210 14.98 25.31 -8.29
C ALA A 210 14.29 24.37 -9.31
N SER A 211 14.96 23.30 -9.75
CA SER A 211 14.39 22.33 -10.71
C SER A 211 13.12 21.65 -10.16
N PHE A 212 13.02 21.52 -8.83
CA PHE A 212 11.84 21.00 -8.14
C PHE A 212 10.58 21.81 -8.44
N ARG A 213 10.67 23.13 -8.66
CA ARG A 213 9.51 23.95 -9.06
C ARG A 213 8.96 23.59 -10.43
N ARG A 214 9.85 23.27 -11.37
CA ARG A 214 9.45 22.85 -12.73
C ARG A 214 8.81 21.47 -12.69
N LYS A 215 9.37 20.55 -11.91
CA LYS A 215 8.76 19.23 -11.64
C LYS A 215 7.40 19.37 -10.98
N ALA A 216 7.28 20.18 -9.93
CA ALA A 216 6.03 20.42 -9.24
C ALA A 216 4.97 21.02 -10.17
N LYS A 217 5.32 22.01 -11.00
CA LYS A 217 4.39 22.59 -11.98
C LYS A 217 3.87 21.56 -12.98
N TYR A 218 4.76 20.70 -13.48
CA TYR A 218 4.39 19.61 -14.38
C TYR A 218 3.48 18.56 -13.71
N TRP A 219 3.84 18.11 -12.52
CA TRP A 219 3.04 17.15 -11.77
C TRP A 219 1.70 17.75 -11.33
N LYS A 220 1.67 19.02 -10.92
CA LYS A 220 0.43 19.75 -10.64
C LYS A 220 -0.51 19.71 -11.84
N SER A 221 -0.04 19.99 -13.05
CA SER A 221 -0.92 19.89 -14.24
C SER A 221 -1.48 18.49 -14.44
N LEU A 222 -0.67 17.45 -14.21
CA LEU A 222 -1.13 16.06 -14.29
C LEU A 222 -2.13 15.71 -13.18
N ASN A 223 -1.97 16.23 -11.95
CA ASN A 223 -2.89 15.96 -10.85
C ASN A 223 -4.25 16.63 -11.09
N VAL A 224 -4.21 17.89 -11.51
CA VAL A 224 -5.40 18.64 -11.92
C VAL A 224 -6.08 17.91 -13.07
N GLU A 225 -5.34 17.46 -14.08
CA GLU A 225 -5.91 16.70 -15.21
C GLU A 225 -6.44 15.32 -14.79
N MET A 226 -5.71 14.54 -13.99
CA MET A 226 -6.17 13.26 -13.44
C MET A 226 -7.46 13.42 -12.66
N MET A 227 -7.64 14.57 -12.02
CA MET A 227 -8.86 14.89 -11.31
C MET A 227 -9.92 15.43 -12.25
N GLU A 228 -9.72 16.58 -12.84
CA GLU A 228 -10.72 17.27 -13.65
C GLU A 228 -11.13 16.46 -14.87
N ARG A 229 -10.20 15.83 -15.59
CA ARG A 229 -10.52 15.20 -16.87
C ARG A 229 -11.49 14.02 -16.71
N PRO A 230 -11.31 13.12 -15.74
CA PRO A 230 -12.37 12.20 -15.40
C PRO A 230 -13.24 12.74 -14.25
N PHE A 231 -13.15 13.93 -13.68
CA PHE A 231 -14.31 14.47 -12.93
C PHE A 231 -15.38 14.97 -13.91
N GLU A 232 -14.92 15.59 -14.99
CA GLU A 232 -15.64 15.99 -16.18
C GLU A 232 -16.08 14.78 -17.01
N HIS A 233 -15.32 13.68 -16.97
CA HIS A 233 -15.67 12.45 -17.70
C HIS A 233 -16.10 11.24 -16.86
N VAL A 234 -15.80 11.20 -15.54
CA VAL A 234 -16.29 10.37 -14.40
C VAL A 234 -15.17 9.29 -13.77
N LYS A 235 -14.13 9.71 -12.95
CA LYS A 235 -12.74 9.42 -12.27
C LYS A 235 -12.19 8.06 -11.57
N GLN A 236 -10.84 7.73 -11.46
CA GLN A 236 -10.28 6.37 -10.96
C GLN A 236 -8.86 6.13 -10.25
N PRO A 237 -8.48 4.90 -9.66
CA PRO A 237 -7.52 4.58 -8.53
C PRO A 237 -6.68 3.21 -8.45
N LEU A 238 -6.42 2.67 -7.21
CA LEU A 238 -5.25 1.98 -6.58
C LEU A 238 -5.04 0.42 -6.58
N THR A 239 -5.99 -0.46 -6.90
CA THR A 239 -5.91 -1.90 -6.50
C THR A 239 -5.03 -2.80 -7.41
N VAL A 240 -4.37 -2.21 -8.41
CA VAL A 240 -3.49 -2.87 -9.41
C VAL A 240 -2.36 -3.70 -8.80
N SER A 241 -1.70 -3.15 -7.78
CA SER A 241 -0.48 -3.76 -7.21
C SER A 241 -0.73 -5.15 -6.59
N SER A 242 -1.81 -5.30 -5.81
CA SER A 242 -2.11 -6.57 -5.13
C SER A 242 -2.31 -7.73 -6.12
N VAL A 243 -2.91 -7.48 -7.27
CA VAL A 243 -3.12 -8.53 -8.29
C VAL A 243 -1.83 -8.82 -9.05
N GLN A 244 -0.94 -7.84 -9.26
CA GLN A 244 0.38 -8.13 -9.80
C GLN A 244 1.15 -9.11 -8.91
N PHE A 245 1.11 -8.90 -7.59
CA PHE A 245 1.74 -9.83 -6.63
C PHE A 245 1.04 -11.19 -6.58
N LEU A 246 -0.28 -11.26 -6.76
CA LEU A 246 -1.00 -12.53 -6.89
C LEU A 246 -0.44 -13.36 -8.05
N PHE A 247 -0.29 -12.78 -9.24
CA PHE A 247 0.23 -13.52 -10.38
C PHE A 247 1.69 -13.94 -10.21
N LEU A 248 2.52 -13.07 -9.64
CA LEU A 248 3.90 -13.42 -9.31
C LEU A 248 3.93 -14.63 -8.36
N ALA A 249 3.08 -14.63 -7.33
CA ALA A 249 2.95 -15.75 -6.41
C ALA A 249 2.46 -17.02 -7.10
N MET A 250 1.41 -16.95 -7.93
CA MET A 250 0.88 -18.13 -8.63
C MET A 250 1.86 -18.71 -9.66
N ALA A 251 2.66 -17.86 -10.32
CA ALA A 251 3.73 -18.30 -11.20
C ALA A 251 4.87 -19.00 -10.43
N MET A 252 5.20 -18.50 -9.24
CA MET A 252 6.27 -19.06 -8.39
C MET A 252 5.84 -20.31 -7.61
N HIS A 253 4.55 -20.45 -7.31
CA HIS A 253 4.00 -21.49 -6.42
C HIS A 253 2.86 -22.27 -7.09
N PRO A 254 3.16 -23.10 -8.12
CA PRO A 254 2.13 -23.81 -8.88
C PRO A 254 1.40 -24.89 -8.08
N ASP A 255 1.95 -25.37 -6.96
CA ASP A 255 1.26 -26.27 -6.02
C ASP A 255 0.12 -25.56 -5.27
N VAL A 256 0.34 -24.32 -4.84
CA VAL A 256 -0.68 -23.47 -4.20
C VAL A 256 -1.82 -23.19 -5.18
N GLN A 257 -1.49 -22.79 -6.41
CA GLN A 257 -2.46 -22.60 -7.50
C GLN A 257 -3.33 -23.85 -7.72
N ARG A 258 -2.72 -25.04 -7.80
CA ARG A 258 -3.45 -26.30 -8.02
C ARG A 258 -4.41 -26.65 -6.89
N LYS A 259 -4.04 -26.39 -5.63
CA LYS A 259 -4.95 -26.61 -4.48
C LYS A 259 -6.18 -25.71 -4.56
N ALA A 260 -5.96 -24.44 -4.90
CA ALA A 260 -7.04 -23.47 -5.05
C ALA A 260 -7.94 -23.78 -6.27
N GLN A 261 -7.37 -24.23 -7.37
CA GLN A 261 -8.12 -24.71 -8.54
C GLN A 261 -8.99 -25.92 -8.21
N ALA A 262 -8.44 -26.93 -7.53
CA ALA A 262 -9.21 -28.10 -7.11
C ALA A 262 -10.37 -27.75 -6.17
N GLU A 263 -10.18 -26.77 -5.28
CA GLU A 263 -11.25 -26.20 -4.45
C GLU A 263 -12.34 -25.54 -5.30
N LEU A 264 -11.96 -24.69 -6.25
CA LEU A 264 -12.90 -24.00 -7.14
C LEU A 264 -13.68 -25.00 -8.01
N ASP A 265 -13.02 -26.02 -8.56
CA ASP A 265 -13.64 -27.05 -9.37
C ASP A 265 -14.69 -27.85 -8.58
N MET A 266 -14.43 -28.12 -7.30
CA MET A 266 -15.34 -28.85 -6.43
C MET A 266 -16.55 -28.01 -5.99
N VAL A 267 -16.36 -26.73 -5.69
CA VAL A 267 -17.40 -25.86 -5.11
C VAL A 267 -18.25 -25.19 -6.19
N VAL A 268 -17.60 -24.72 -7.24
CA VAL A 268 -18.24 -23.93 -8.31
C VAL A 268 -18.63 -24.84 -9.48
N GLY A 269 -17.80 -25.84 -9.78
CA GLY A 269 -17.97 -26.72 -10.93
C GLY A 269 -17.59 -26.03 -12.26
N PRO A 270 -17.58 -26.78 -13.38
CA PRO A 270 -17.09 -26.28 -14.66
C PRO A 270 -18.07 -25.35 -15.40
N ASN A 271 -19.31 -25.20 -14.91
CA ASN A 271 -20.41 -24.62 -15.67
C ASN A 271 -20.65 -23.13 -15.38
N ARG A 272 -19.94 -22.53 -14.42
CA ARG A 272 -20.08 -21.12 -14.08
C ARG A 272 -18.78 -20.59 -13.46
N LEU A 273 -18.62 -19.26 -13.47
CA LEU A 273 -17.52 -18.62 -12.76
C LEU A 273 -17.89 -18.36 -11.29
N PRO A 274 -16.89 -18.25 -10.40
CA PRO A 274 -17.11 -17.93 -8.99
C PRO A 274 -17.85 -16.59 -8.80
N ASN A 275 -18.57 -16.46 -7.69
CA ASN A 275 -19.22 -15.24 -7.22
C ASN A 275 -19.11 -15.13 -5.69
N PHE A 276 -19.67 -14.07 -5.10
CA PHE A 276 -19.52 -13.80 -3.66
C PHE A 276 -20.30 -14.77 -2.76
N ASN A 277 -21.37 -15.40 -3.24
CA ASN A 277 -22.06 -16.44 -2.46
C ASN A 277 -21.17 -17.68 -2.26
N ASP A 278 -20.20 -17.89 -3.15
CA ASP A 278 -19.23 -18.96 -3.01
C ASP A 278 -18.26 -18.66 -1.86
N ARG A 279 -18.01 -17.39 -1.51
CA ARG A 279 -17.03 -16.98 -0.49
C ARG A 279 -17.36 -17.52 0.91
N ASP A 280 -18.65 -17.49 1.26
CA ASP A 280 -19.19 -17.93 2.56
C ASP A 280 -19.68 -19.40 2.53
N SER A 281 -19.73 -20.03 1.36
CA SER A 281 -20.05 -21.45 1.19
C SER A 281 -18.82 -22.37 1.37
N LEU A 282 -17.66 -21.77 1.66
CA LEU A 282 -16.37 -22.42 1.91
C LEU A 282 -16.03 -22.82 3.39
N PRO A 283 -16.92 -22.75 4.41
CA PRO A 283 -16.48 -22.86 5.80
C PRO A 283 -16.18 -24.30 6.23
N TYR A 284 -16.47 -25.30 5.39
CA TYR A 284 -16.29 -26.70 5.77
C TYR A 284 -15.33 -27.53 4.91
N ILE A 285 -14.93 -27.08 3.72
CA ILE A 285 -14.03 -27.92 2.90
C ILE A 285 -12.75 -27.23 2.42
N THR A 286 -12.67 -25.93 2.12
CA THR A 286 -11.36 -25.39 1.72
C THR A 286 -11.38 -23.87 1.71
N SER A 287 -10.39 -23.26 2.34
CA SER A 287 -10.27 -21.80 2.46
C SER A 287 -9.06 -21.27 1.69
N ASN A 288 -8.60 -21.97 0.64
CA ASN A 288 -7.35 -21.64 -0.03
C ASN A 288 -7.46 -20.31 -0.76
N ILE A 289 -8.60 -19.96 -1.38
CA ILE A 289 -8.75 -18.65 -2.04
C ILE A 289 -8.65 -17.51 -1.02
N ASN A 290 -9.34 -17.62 0.11
CA ASN A 290 -9.24 -16.61 1.17
C ASN A 290 -7.82 -16.56 1.77
N ALA A 291 -7.17 -17.71 1.91
CA ALA A 291 -5.79 -17.80 2.35
C ALA A 291 -4.80 -17.16 1.35
N ILE A 292 -5.00 -17.35 0.04
CA ILE A 292 -4.21 -16.74 -1.04
C ILE A 292 -4.41 -15.23 -1.05
N VAL A 293 -5.64 -14.75 -0.89
CA VAL A 293 -5.93 -13.31 -0.81
C VAL A 293 -5.21 -12.70 0.39
N LYS A 294 -5.32 -13.31 1.57
CA LYS A 294 -4.61 -12.89 2.79
C LYS A 294 -3.10 -12.93 2.64
N GLU A 295 -2.56 -14.02 2.10
CA GLU A 295 -1.11 -14.18 1.94
C GLU A 295 -0.55 -13.23 0.89
N THR A 296 -1.31 -12.93 -0.18
CA THR A 296 -0.93 -11.91 -1.17
C THR A 296 -0.82 -10.53 -0.53
N MET A 297 -1.79 -10.15 0.31
CA MET A 297 -1.75 -8.87 1.03
C MET A 297 -0.63 -8.80 2.07
N ARG A 298 -0.24 -9.94 2.66
CA ARG A 298 0.82 -10.04 3.68
C ARG A 298 2.23 -10.07 3.08
N TRP A 299 2.43 -10.90 2.06
CA TRP A 299 3.76 -11.25 1.53
C TRP A 299 4.42 -10.07 0.80
N GLN A 300 3.67 -9.39 -0.07
CA GLN A 300 4.14 -8.21 -0.78
C GLN A 300 3.13 -7.08 -0.61
N LEU A 301 3.35 -6.26 0.40
CA LEU A 301 2.42 -5.20 0.79
C LEU A 301 2.44 -4.07 -0.24
N VAL A 302 1.26 -3.59 -0.59
CA VAL A 302 1.11 -2.39 -1.43
C VAL A 302 1.74 -1.16 -0.77
N ALA A 303 1.57 -0.97 0.53
CA ALA A 303 2.16 0.13 1.29
C ALA A 303 3.06 -0.41 2.42
N PRO A 304 4.35 -0.69 2.16
CA PRO A 304 5.28 -1.28 3.13
C PRO A 304 5.53 -0.39 4.36
N LEU A 305 5.62 0.92 4.14
CA LEU A 305 5.62 1.93 5.18
C LEU A 305 4.27 2.62 5.11
N ALA A 306 3.45 2.49 6.16
CA ALA A 306 2.16 3.13 6.26
C ALA A 306 2.25 4.61 5.88
N MET A 307 1.13 5.20 5.45
CA MET A 307 1.09 6.64 5.18
C MET A 307 1.50 7.42 6.43
N GLY A 308 2.46 8.34 6.32
CA GLY A 308 3.04 9.02 7.48
C GLY A 308 2.03 9.80 8.31
N HIS A 309 2.01 9.56 9.61
CA HIS A 309 1.20 10.28 10.59
C HIS A 309 1.99 11.45 11.21
N MET A 310 1.35 12.33 11.98
CA MET A 310 2.05 13.39 12.74
C MET A 310 1.45 13.55 14.14
N SER A 311 2.26 13.96 15.11
CA SER A 311 1.82 14.30 16.46
C SER A 311 1.24 15.72 16.51
N THR A 312 0.06 15.89 17.11
CA THR A 312 -0.61 17.22 17.22
C THR A 312 -0.16 18.04 18.44
N ARG A 313 0.46 17.37 19.42
CA ARG A 313 1.00 17.94 20.66
C ARG A 313 2.14 17.08 21.16
N ASP A 314 2.89 17.64 22.11
CA ASP A 314 3.87 16.88 22.87
C ASP A 314 3.18 15.74 23.63
N ASP A 315 3.84 14.59 23.71
CA ASP A 315 3.35 13.40 24.41
C ASP A 315 4.51 12.62 25.01
N GLU A 316 4.23 11.80 26.02
CA GLU A 316 5.22 10.94 26.65
C GLU A 316 4.83 9.47 26.45
N TYR A 317 5.74 8.69 25.86
CA TYR A 317 5.53 7.27 25.58
C TYR A 317 6.73 6.46 26.07
N ASP A 318 6.51 5.49 26.95
CA ASP A 318 7.56 4.67 27.59
C ASP A 318 8.71 5.49 28.21
N GLY A 319 8.39 6.64 28.80
CA GLY A 319 9.38 7.55 29.39
C GLY A 319 10.11 8.45 28.38
N TYR A 320 9.72 8.42 27.11
CA TYR A 320 10.27 9.27 26.06
C TYR A 320 9.31 10.39 25.67
N LEU A 321 9.84 11.61 25.57
CA LEU A 321 9.11 12.76 25.02
C LEU A 321 9.05 12.66 23.48
N ILE A 322 7.84 12.67 22.94
CA ILE A 322 7.53 12.81 21.51
C ILE A 322 7.00 14.23 21.30
N PRO A 323 7.80 15.15 20.74
CA PRO A 323 7.36 16.53 20.51
C PRO A 323 6.22 16.60 19.50
N LYS A 324 5.42 17.65 19.60
CA LYS A 324 4.46 18.09 18.58
C LYS A 324 5.15 18.24 17.23
N GLY A 325 4.48 17.83 16.16
CA GLY A 325 4.99 17.92 14.79
C GLY A 325 5.92 16.77 14.38
N THR A 326 6.02 15.72 15.20
CA THR A 326 6.82 14.53 14.89
C THR A 326 6.09 13.68 13.85
N LEU A 327 6.75 13.36 12.73
CA LEU A 327 6.29 12.40 11.74
C LEU A 327 6.39 10.96 12.29
N VAL A 328 5.29 10.21 12.25
CA VAL A 328 5.20 8.85 12.78
C VAL A 328 4.81 7.89 11.65
N LEU A 329 5.67 6.91 11.37
CA LEU A 329 5.48 5.95 10.28
C LEU A 329 5.31 4.55 10.87
N GLY A 330 4.20 3.88 10.56
CA GLY A 330 4.04 2.46 10.85
C GLY A 330 4.81 1.62 9.82
N ASN A 331 5.68 0.72 10.27
CA ASN A 331 6.35 -0.20 9.35
C ASN A 331 5.48 -1.45 9.15
N ASN A 332 4.53 -1.35 8.21
CA ASN A 332 3.60 -2.43 7.89
C ASN A 332 4.33 -3.70 7.45
N TRP A 333 5.42 -3.56 6.69
CA TRP A 333 6.21 -4.69 6.24
C TRP A 333 6.78 -5.46 7.42
N THR A 334 7.44 -4.79 8.36
CA THR A 334 7.99 -5.42 9.57
C THR A 334 6.90 -6.08 10.40
N ILE A 335 5.74 -5.42 10.56
CA ILE A 335 4.60 -5.99 11.28
C ILE A 335 4.13 -7.30 10.63
N LEU A 336 3.95 -7.31 9.30
CA LEU A 336 3.47 -8.49 8.57
C LEU A 336 4.57 -9.52 8.25
N HIS A 337 5.82 -9.22 8.59
CA HIS A 337 6.98 -10.11 8.48
C HIS A 337 7.62 -10.44 9.83
N ASN A 338 6.93 -10.19 10.95
CA ASN A 338 7.42 -10.61 12.25
C ASN A 338 7.44 -12.15 12.34
N HIS A 339 8.62 -12.75 12.52
CA HIS A 339 8.84 -14.21 12.52
C HIS A 339 8.13 -14.93 13.69
N GLU A 340 7.86 -14.23 14.79
CA GLU A 340 7.13 -14.77 15.95
C GLU A 340 5.62 -14.87 15.67
N VAL A 341 5.09 -13.96 14.87
CA VAL A 341 3.65 -13.90 14.51
C VAL A 341 3.37 -14.69 13.22
N TYR A 342 4.25 -14.57 12.23
CA TYR A 342 4.16 -15.18 10.91
C TYR A 342 5.40 -16.05 10.66
N PRO A 343 5.38 -17.35 11.01
CA PRO A 343 6.53 -18.24 10.78
C PRO A 343 6.91 -18.32 9.31
N LEU A 344 8.21 -18.26 8.98
CA LEU A 344 8.72 -18.18 7.59
C LEU A 344 8.01 -17.05 6.80
N PRO A 345 8.14 -15.78 7.22
CA PRO A 345 7.37 -14.69 6.64
C PRO A 345 7.80 -14.30 5.23
N ASP A 346 9.03 -14.62 4.83
CA ASP A 346 9.52 -14.36 3.47
C ASP A 346 8.96 -15.36 2.44
N GLU A 347 8.44 -16.51 2.90
CA GLU A 347 7.81 -17.51 2.05
C GLU A 347 6.34 -17.17 1.81
N TYR A 348 5.90 -17.30 0.55
CA TYR A 348 4.49 -17.26 0.21
C TYR A 348 3.83 -18.58 0.61
N LYS A 349 3.15 -18.58 1.77
CA LYS A 349 2.61 -19.80 2.38
C LYS A 349 1.16 -19.62 2.83
N PRO A 350 0.18 -19.69 1.93
CA PRO A 350 -1.23 -19.54 2.27
C PRO A 350 -1.72 -20.52 3.34
N GLU A 351 -1.10 -21.70 3.44
CA GLU A 351 -1.44 -22.71 4.44
C GLU A 351 -1.34 -22.22 5.88
N ARG A 352 -0.61 -21.13 6.16
CA ARG A 352 -0.59 -20.51 7.49
C ARG A 352 -1.99 -20.10 7.95
N TRP A 353 -2.82 -19.65 6.99
CA TRP A 353 -4.19 -19.23 7.22
C TRP A 353 -5.16 -20.39 7.31
N LEU A 354 -4.68 -21.65 7.27
CA LEU A 354 -5.49 -22.85 7.27
C LEU A 354 -5.19 -23.70 8.51
N LYS A 355 -6.23 -24.19 9.18
CA LYS A 355 -6.15 -25.15 10.28
C LYS A 355 -7.30 -26.15 10.14
N TYR A 356 -6.96 -27.43 9.95
CA TYR A 356 -7.93 -28.51 9.71
C TYR A 356 -8.94 -28.20 8.58
N GLY A 357 -8.48 -27.57 7.49
CA GLY A 357 -9.33 -27.19 6.34
C GLY A 357 -10.12 -25.89 6.50
N THR A 358 -10.10 -25.28 7.69
CA THR A 358 -10.80 -24.02 8.00
C THR A 358 -9.83 -22.85 8.16
N LEU A 359 -10.34 -21.61 8.13
CA LEU A 359 -9.50 -20.44 8.37
C LEU A 359 -8.93 -20.44 9.79
N ASN A 360 -7.61 -20.40 9.88
CA ASN A 360 -6.89 -20.28 11.13
C ASN A 360 -7.06 -18.87 11.71
N THR A 361 -7.88 -18.73 12.74
CA THR A 361 -8.13 -17.45 13.43
C THR A 361 -7.07 -17.09 14.47
N ASN A 362 -6.14 -18.01 14.78
CA ASN A 362 -5.05 -17.74 15.72
C ASN A 362 -3.94 -16.89 15.09
N ILE A 363 -3.89 -16.78 13.76
CA ILE A 363 -2.96 -15.89 13.08
C ILE A 363 -3.66 -14.56 12.82
N PRO A 364 -3.09 -13.42 13.25
CA PRO A 364 -3.67 -12.10 12.98
C PRO A 364 -3.85 -11.85 11.48
N ASN A 365 -5.08 -11.48 11.08
CA ASN A 365 -5.41 -11.12 9.70
C ASN A 365 -4.49 -9.99 9.21
N PRO A 366 -3.91 -10.04 7.99
CA PRO A 366 -3.05 -8.97 7.45
C PRO A 366 -3.69 -7.58 7.48
N ASP A 367 -5.03 -7.48 7.53
CA ASP A 367 -5.78 -6.22 7.66
C ASP A 367 -5.31 -5.35 8.82
N ILE A 368 -4.68 -5.95 9.85
CA ILE A 368 -4.11 -5.22 10.98
C ILE A 368 -3.06 -4.17 10.57
N ALA A 369 -2.43 -4.32 9.40
CA ALA A 369 -1.40 -3.40 8.92
C ALA A 369 -1.47 -3.15 7.42
N ALA A 370 -1.96 -4.09 6.61
CA ALA A 370 -2.09 -3.94 5.16
C ALA A 370 -3.00 -2.76 4.76
N PHE A 371 -3.90 -2.35 5.67
CA PHE A 371 -4.85 -1.28 5.45
C PHE A 371 -4.66 -0.09 6.42
N GLU A 372 -3.45 0.12 6.96
CA GLU A 372 -3.17 1.15 7.97
C GLU A 372 -3.95 0.96 9.30
N PHE A 373 -3.87 1.96 10.19
CA PHE A 373 -4.25 1.82 11.60
C PHE A 373 -5.28 2.85 12.06
N GLY A 374 -6.04 2.50 13.10
CA GLY A 374 -6.86 3.41 13.89
C GLY A 374 -7.88 4.22 13.07
N CYS A 375 -8.02 5.52 13.38
CA CYS A 375 -8.96 6.41 12.69
C CYS A 375 -8.63 6.63 11.20
N ARG A 376 -7.42 6.29 10.76
CA ARG A 376 -6.93 6.46 9.39
C ARG A 376 -6.97 5.18 8.58
N VAL A 377 -7.39 4.06 9.16
CA VAL A 377 -7.54 2.78 8.48
C VAL A 377 -8.24 2.94 7.11
N CYS A 378 -7.70 2.29 6.08
CA CYS A 378 -8.13 2.41 4.71
C CYS A 378 -9.65 2.21 4.63
N PRO A 379 -10.40 3.22 4.17
CA PRO A 379 -11.84 3.11 4.14
C PRO A 379 -12.31 2.18 3.02
N GLY A 380 -11.48 1.98 1.98
CA GLY A 380 -11.73 1.07 0.88
C GLY A 380 -11.36 -0.38 1.18
N ARG A 381 -10.89 -0.74 2.38
CA ARG A 381 -10.36 -2.08 2.69
C ARG A 381 -11.30 -3.22 2.31
N HIS A 382 -12.61 -3.06 2.57
CA HIS A 382 -13.61 -4.08 2.26
C HIS A 382 -13.83 -4.20 0.75
N PHE A 383 -13.87 -3.07 0.05
CA PHE A 383 -13.94 -3.07 -1.41
C PHE A 383 -12.69 -3.69 -2.03
N SER A 384 -11.49 -3.34 -1.55
CA SER A 384 -10.23 -3.88 -2.04
C SER A 384 -10.12 -5.40 -1.81
N ASP A 385 -10.50 -5.88 -0.62
CA ASP A 385 -10.53 -7.31 -0.30
C ASP A 385 -11.55 -8.07 -1.17
N ASP A 386 -12.78 -7.56 -1.32
CA ASP A 386 -13.81 -8.13 -2.18
C ASP A 386 -13.35 -8.18 -3.66
N SER A 387 -12.73 -7.09 -4.14
CA SER A 387 -12.16 -7.03 -5.49
C SER A 387 -11.04 -8.05 -5.69
N LEU A 388 -10.12 -8.16 -4.73
CA LEU A 388 -8.99 -9.10 -4.81
C LEU A 388 -9.48 -10.55 -4.77
N TYR A 389 -10.47 -10.86 -3.94
CA TYR A 389 -11.15 -12.16 -3.93
C TYR A 389 -11.81 -12.48 -5.28
N ALA A 390 -12.61 -11.54 -5.82
CA ALA A 390 -13.32 -11.74 -7.09
C ALA A 390 -12.33 -12.00 -8.24
N MET A 391 -11.21 -11.27 -8.28
CA MET A 391 -10.15 -11.51 -9.25
C MET A 391 -9.46 -12.84 -9.02
N ALA A 392 -8.96 -13.12 -7.81
CA ALA A 392 -8.22 -14.35 -7.54
C ALA A 392 -9.02 -15.61 -7.86
N SER A 393 -10.27 -15.68 -7.38
CA SER A 393 -11.17 -16.80 -7.67
C SER A 393 -11.45 -16.96 -9.16
N SER A 394 -11.76 -15.87 -9.86
CA SER A 394 -12.04 -15.90 -11.30
C SER A 394 -10.80 -16.33 -12.10
N ILE A 395 -9.62 -15.79 -11.78
CA ILE A 395 -8.35 -16.10 -12.46
C ILE A 395 -8.01 -17.57 -12.33
N LEU A 396 -8.02 -18.07 -11.11
CA LEU A 396 -7.65 -19.46 -10.83
C LEU A 396 -8.66 -20.44 -11.43
N SER A 397 -9.94 -20.08 -11.54
CA SER A 397 -10.94 -20.93 -12.21
C SER A 397 -10.74 -21.10 -13.72
N VAL A 398 -9.90 -20.28 -14.37
CA VAL A 398 -9.80 -20.26 -15.84
C VAL A 398 -8.36 -20.44 -16.36
N TYR A 399 -7.35 -20.02 -15.61
CA TYR A 399 -5.95 -20.03 -16.07
C TYR A 399 -5.04 -20.88 -15.21
N ASN A 400 -4.06 -21.49 -15.87
CA ASN A 400 -2.82 -21.93 -15.28
C ASN A 400 -1.76 -20.85 -15.51
N ILE A 401 -1.26 -20.28 -14.42
CA ILE A 401 -0.20 -19.28 -14.44
C ILE A 401 1.13 -20.01 -14.26
N SER A 402 2.10 -19.73 -15.13
CA SER A 402 3.45 -20.28 -15.08
C SER A 402 4.49 -19.17 -15.27
N PRO A 403 5.76 -19.40 -14.87
CA PRO A 403 6.84 -18.47 -15.20
C PRO A 403 6.95 -18.25 -16.71
N PRO A 404 7.38 -17.06 -17.16
CA PRO A 404 7.69 -16.82 -18.56
C PRO A 404 8.83 -17.75 -19.01
N VAL A 405 8.88 -18.04 -20.31
CA VAL A 405 9.94 -18.86 -20.91
C VAL A 405 10.94 -17.99 -21.65
N ASP A 406 12.21 -18.39 -21.63
CA ASP A 406 13.26 -17.75 -22.41
C ASP A 406 13.15 -18.09 -23.91
N LYS A 407 14.04 -17.52 -24.74
CA LYS A 407 14.09 -17.78 -26.19
C LYS A 407 14.36 -19.26 -26.54
N SER A 408 14.85 -20.03 -25.59
CA SER A 408 15.13 -21.47 -25.71
C SER A 408 14.02 -22.35 -25.14
N GLY A 409 12.94 -21.75 -24.63
CA GLY A 409 11.78 -22.46 -24.06
C GLY A 409 11.93 -22.86 -22.59
N ASN A 410 13.01 -22.46 -21.91
CA ASN A 410 13.20 -22.77 -20.49
C ASN A 410 12.49 -21.77 -19.60
N GLN A 411 11.94 -22.23 -18.48
CA GLN A 411 11.30 -21.33 -17.50
C GLN A 411 12.31 -20.38 -16.88
N ILE A 412 11.97 -19.10 -16.88
CA ILE A 412 12.75 -18.05 -16.21
C ILE A 412 12.51 -18.16 -14.71
N HIS A 413 13.60 -18.13 -13.94
CA HIS A 413 13.51 -18.10 -12.48
C HIS A 413 13.04 -16.71 -12.00
N LEU A 414 11.81 -16.65 -11.50
CA LEU A 414 11.22 -15.43 -10.97
C LEU A 414 11.72 -15.12 -9.56
N LYS A 415 11.88 -13.84 -9.26
CA LYS A 415 12.19 -13.33 -7.91
C LYS A 415 11.06 -12.43 -7.41
N PRO A 416 10.75 -12.44 -6.10
CA PRO A 416 9.73 -11.59 -5.51
C PRO A 416 10.24 -10.16 -5.33
N GLU A 417 10.48 -9.47 -6.45
CA GLU A 417 11.00 -8.11 -6.46
C GLU A 417 9.87 -7.08 -6.60
N SER A 418 9.96 -6.03 -5.78
CA SER A 418 9.03 -4.91 -5.78
C SER A 418 9.74 -3.57 -5.93
N THR A 419 9.02 -2.56 -6.40
CA THR A 419 9.49 -1.16 -6.46
C THR A 419 9.66 -0.57 -5.05
N SER A 420 10.52 0.44 -4.92
CA SER A 420 10.91 1.07 -3.64
C SER A 420 10.11 2.33 -3.25
N GLY A 421 9.00 2.60 -3.93
CA GLY A 421 8.16 3.78 -3.67
C GLY A 421 7.21 3.59 -2.48
N LEU A 422 6.44 4.64 -2.17
CA LEU A 422 5.36 4.61 -1.18
C LEU A 422 4.37 3.47 -1.47
N LEU A 423 4.05 3.28 -2.74
CA LEU A 423 3.37 2.10 -3.26
C LEU A 423 4.39 1.16 -3.87
N SER A 424 4.33 -0.11 -3.47
CA SER A 424 5.13 -1.18 -4.07
C SER A 424 4.33 -1.80 -5.22
N TYR A 425 5.02 -2.16 -6.30
CA TYR A 425 4.49 -2.88 -7.46
C TYR A 425 5.44 -4.03 -7.81
N ALA A 426 4.90 -5.14 -8.31
CA ALA A 426 5.72 -6.27 -8.72
C ALA A 426 6.58 -5.94 -9.94
N ARG A 427 7.82 -6.42 -9.97
CA ARG A 427 8.68 -6.37 -11.16
C ARG A 427 8.58 -7.68 -11.93
N PHE A 428 8.12 -7.58 -13.18
CA PHE A 428 8.15 -8.67 -14.15
C PHE A 428 9.39 -8.46 -15.02
N HIS A 429 10.37 -9.35 -14.93
CA HIS A 429 11.60 -9.33 -15.72
C HIS A 429 11.52 -10.29 -16.90
#